data_AF-A0A9X9A093-F1
#
_entry.id   AF-A0A9X9A093-F1
#
_cell.length_a   1.000
_cell.length_b   1.000
_cell.length_c   1.000
_cell.angle_alpha   90.00
_cell.angle_beta   90.00
_cell.angle_gamma   90.00
#
_symmetry.space_group_name_H-M   'P 1'
#
loop_
_entity.id
_entity.type
_entity.pdbx_description
1 polymer ?
#
loop_
_entity_poly.entity_id
_entity_poly.type
_entity_poly.pdbx_seq_one_letter_code
_entity_poly.pdbx_strand_id
1 'polypeptide(L)' 'ATKAVRKYGTVQMTGVYGGNYNAFPLGAFWVRNINLKMGQAPVIHFMPELFEKITNKEFDPKEIITHKIPLEEASYGY' A
#
# COMPACT_ATOMS: atom_id res chain seq x y z
N ALA A 1 11.43 -8.01 0.86
CA ALA A 1 11.63 -6.58 1.18
C ALA A 1 13.10 -6.22 1.41
N THR A 2 13.76 -6.79 2.42
CA THR A 2 15.14 -6.45 2.81
C THR A 2 16.17 -6.55 1.70
N LYS A 3 16.03 -7.46 0.72
CA LYS A 3 16.95 -7.59 -0.42
C LYS A 3 16.76 -6.50 -1.49
N ALA A 4 15.51 -6.07 -1.69
CA ALA A 4 15.12 -5.15 -2.77
C ALA A 4 15.23 -3.67 -2.38
N VAL A 5 14.97 -3.32 -1.11
CA VAL A 5 15.12 -1.93 -0.64
C VAL A 5 16.60 -1.53 -0.65
N ARG A 6 16.93 -0.31 -1.08
CA ARG A 6 18.31 0.21 -0.97
C ARG A 6 18.73 0.39 0.49
N LYS A 7 20.04 0.36 0.78
CA LYS A 7 20.54 0.71 2.13
C LYS A 7 20.06 2.12 2.50
N TYR A 8 19.79 2.37 3.77
CA TYR A 8 19.25 3.66 4.25
C TYR A 8 17.90 4.05 3.59
N GLY A 9 17.14 3.06 3.10
CA GLY A 9 15.84 3.26 2.47
C GLY A 9 14.68 3.08 3.46
N THR A 10 13.46 3.17 2.95
CA THR A 10 12.23 3.00 3.73
C THR A 10 11.42 1.83 3.19
N VAL A 11 10.86 1.03 4.10
CA VAL A 11 9.81 0.05 3.78
C VAL A 11 8.54 0.46 4.51
N GLN A 12 7.50 0.80 3.75
CA GLN A 12 6.15 1.07 4.23
C GLN A 12 5.34 -0.23 4.25
N MET A 13 4.91 -0.66 5.43
CA MET A 13 4.09 -1.84 5.63
C MET A 13 2.61 -1.43 5.79
N THR A 14 1.88 -1.42 4.67
CA THR A 14 0.45 -1.07 4.62
C THR A 14 -0.48 -2.29 4.73
N GLY A 15 0.03 -3.50 4.46
CA GLY A 15 -0.77 -4.73 4.55
C GLY A 15 -1.27 -5.01 5.98
N VAL A 16 -2.38 -5.73 6.11
CA VAL A 16 -2.98 -6.06 7.41
C VAL A 16 -2.26 -7.25 8.03
N TYR A 17 -1.76 -7.08 9.27
CA TYR A 17 -1.13 -8.13 10.09
C TYR A 17 -1.89 -8.21 11.42
N GLY A 18 -2.84 -9.15 11.53
CA GLY A 18 -3.77 -9.24 12.68
C GLY A 18 -3.38 -10.24 13.78
N GLY A 19 -2.28 -10.99 13.62
CA GLY A 19 -1.85 -12.01 14.57
C GLY A 19 -0.46 -11.75 15.15
N ASN A 20 -0.13 -12.46 16.24
CA ASN A 20 1.24 -12.49 16.76
C ASN A 20 2.14 -13.12 15.70
N TYR A 21 3.19 -12.40 15.32
CA TYR A 21 4.11 -12.84 14.29
C TYR A 21 5.46 -13.23 14.88
N ASN A 22 5.83 -14.50 14.70
CA ASN A 22 7.16 -15.00 15.01
C ASN A 22 7.97 -15.16 13.71
N ALA A 23 9.28 -14.91 13.77
CA ALA A 23 10.24 -14.91 12.64
C ALA A 23 10.32 -13.64 11.76
N PHE A 24 10.04 -12.45 12.31
CA PHE A 24 10.37 -11.19 11.62
C PHE A 24 11.88 -11.04 11.46
N PRO A 25 12.41 -10.85 10.23
CA PRO A 25 13.85 -10.81 9.99
C PRO A 25 14.44 -9.43 10.33
N LEU A 26 14.23 -8.98 11.58
CA LEU A 26 14.61 -7.65 12.06
C LEU A 26 16.10 -7.34 11.82
N GLY A 27 16.98 -8.31 12.05
CA GLY A 27 18.42 -8.13 11.86
C GLY A 27 18.81 -7.74 10.43
N ALA A 28 18.11 -8.26 9.42
CA ALA A 28 18.38 -7.93 8.02
C ALA A 28 17.96 -6.50 7.66
N PHE A 29 16.94 -5.96 8.32
CA PHE A 29 16.58 -4.54 8.19
C PHE A 29 17.58 -3.65 8.95
N TRP A 30 18.00 -4.09 10.14
CA TRP A 30 18.92 -3.36 11.01
C TRP A 30 20.29 -3.16 10.37
N VAL A 31 20.92 -4.23 9.86
CA VAL A 31 22.25 -4.18 9.21
C VAL A 31 22.28 -3.24 8.00
N ARG A 32 21.13 -3.05 7.34
CA ARG A 32 21.00 -2.19 6.16
C ARG A 32 20.53 -0.77 6.48
N ASN A 33 20.36 -0.44 7.76
CA ASN A 33 19.82 0.80 8.28
C ASN A 33 18.50 1.20 7.61
N ILE A 34 17.54 0.27 7.56
CA ILE A 34 16.25 0.51 6.90
C ILE A 34 15.25 1.13 7.87
N ASN A 35 14.56 2.18 7.41
CA ASN A 35 13.41 2.74 8.12
C ASN A 35 12.17 1.86 7.85
N LEU A 36 11.55 1.38 8.93
CA LEU A 36 10.28 0.66 8.87
C LEU A 36 9.16 1.59 9.30
N LYS A 37 8.22 1.86 8.38
CA LYS A 37 7.01 2.64 8.66
C LYS A 37 5.80 1.73 8.51
N MET A 38 4.89 1.77 9.49
CA MET A 38 3.80 0.80 9.62
C MET A 38 2.47 1.52 9.85
N GLY A 39 1.37 0.79 9.63
CA GLY A 39 0.02 1.25 9.91
C GLY A 39 -0.88 1.25 8.68
N GLN A 40 -2.14 1.55 8.91
CA GLN A 40 -3.12 1.72 7.83
C GLN A 40 -2.81 2.96 7.00
N ALA A 41 -3.33 3.00 5.77
CA ALA A 41 -3.18 4.16 4.90
C ALA A 41 -3.83 5.40 5.56
N PRO A 42 -3.10 6.52 5.70
CA PRO A 42 -3.65 7.74 6.31
C PRO A 42 -4.44 8.53 5.26
N VAL A 43 -5.58 7.97 4.85
CA VAL A 43 -6.38 8.43 3.70
C VAL A 43 -6.73 9.92 3.78
N ILE A 44 -7.11 10.41 4.95
CA ILE A 44 -7.54 11.81 5.15
C ILE A 44 -6.46 12.81 4.71
N HIS A 45 -5.20 12.51 4.96
CA HIS A 45 -4.09 13.41 4.64
C HIS A 45 -3.71 13.39 3.15
N PHE A 46 -3.95 12.29 2.46
CA PHE A 46 -3.62 12.13 1.03
C PHE A 46 -4.78 12.48 0.09
N MET A 47 -6.02 12.42 0.59
CA MET A 47 -7.23 12.68 -0.18
C MET A 47 -7.22 14.00 -0.97
N PRO A 48 -6.83 15.15 -0.40
CA PRO A 48 -6.81 16.42 -1.14
C PRO A 48 -5.84 16.41 -2.32
N GLU A 49 -4.61 15.90 -2.10
CA GLU A 49 -3.58 15.81 -3.15
C GLU A 49 -4.03 14.87 -4.27
N LEU A 50 -4.54 13.68 -3.93
CA LEU A 50 -4.99 12.71 -4.94
C LEU A 50 -6.16 13.26 -5.76
N PHE A 51 -7.10 13.95 -5.12
CA PHE A 51 -8.21 14.58 -5.81
C PHE A 51 -7.72 15.61 -6.84
N GLU A 52 -6.81 16.49 -6.44
CA GLU A 52 -6.22 17.50 -7.33
C GLU A 52 -5.56 16.86 -8.56
N LYS A 53 -4.73 15.84 -8.35
CA LYS A 53 -4.02 15.12 -9.44
C LYS A 53 -4.99 14.44 -10.42
N ILE A 54 -6.09 13.87 -9.90
CA ILE A 54 -7.15 13.27 -10.73
C ILE A 54 -7.87 14.37 -11.54
N THR A 55 -8.23 15.49 -10.90
CA THR A 55 -8.91 16.60 -11.60
C THR A 55 -8.01 17.27 -12.64
N ASN A 56 -6.70 17.33 -12.40
CA ASN A 56 -5.69 17.82 -13.34
C ASN A 56 -5.34 16.81 -14.44
N LYS A 57 -5.96 15.62 -14.42
CA LYS A 57 -5.73 14.52 -15.39
C LYS A 57 -4.27 14.04 -15.42
N GLU A 58 -3.57 14.08 -14.29
CA GLU A 58 -2.21 13.54 -14.20
C GLU A 58 -2.18 12.01 -14.33
N PHE A 59 -3.26 11.34 -13.90
CA PHE A 59 -3.51 9.92 -14.11
C PHE A 59 -5.01 9.61 -14.04
N ASP A 60 -5.46 8.52 -14.66
CA ASP A 60 -6.83 8.02 -14.51
C ASP A 60 -6.87 6.78 -13.61
N PRO A 61 -7.45 6.86 -12.39
CA PRO A 61 -7.54 5.72 -11.49
C PRO A 61 -8.47 4.62 -12.02
N LYS A 62 -9.23 4.85 -13.11
CA LYS A 62 -10.13 3.84 -13.70
C LYS A 62 -9.38 2.82 -14.56
N GLU A 63 -8.13 3.08 -14.93
CA GLU A 63 -7.33 2.16 -15.77
C GLU A 63 -7.12 0.78 -15.14
N ILE A 64 -7.15 0.70 -13.81
CA ILE A 64 -7.00 -0.56 -13.07
C ILE A 64 -8.31 -1.36 -12.95
N ILE A 65 -9.46 -0.79 -13.37
CA ILE A 65 -10.77 -1.45 -13.28
C ILE A 65 -10.90 -2.47 -14.41
N THR A 66 -10.93 -3.75 -14.07
CA THR A 66 -11.04 -4.83 -15.07
C THR A 66 -12.48 -5.22 -15.41
N HIS A 67 -13.40 -5.14 -14.45
CA HIS A 67 -14.79 -5.54 -14.61
C HIS A 67 -15.74 -4.51 -13.99
N LYS A 68 -16.92 -4.35 -14.58
CA LYS A 68 -18.03 -3.53 -14.05
C LYS A 68 -19.28 -4.40 -14.09
N ILE A 69 -19.79 -4.73 -12.91
CA ILE A 69 -20.96 -5.59 -12.74
C ILE A 69 -22.03 -4.84 -11.94
N PRO A 70 -23.32 -5.13 -12.15
CA PRO A 70 -24.40 -4.57 -11.34
C PRO A 70 -24.33 -5.09 -9.89
N LEU A 71 -24.95 -4.38 -8.96
CA LEU A 71 -24.88 -4.71 -7.53
C LEU A 71 -25.51 -6.08 -7.22
N GLU A 72 -26.54 -6.46 -7.98
CA GLU A 72 -27.24 -7.75 -7.88
C GLU A 72 -26.31 -8.93 -8.17
N GLU A 73 -25.24 -8.71 -8.96
CA GLU A 73 -24.23 -9.72 -9.32
C GLU A 73 -23.00 -9.65 -8.41
N ALA A 74 -23.01 -8.91 -7.30
CA ALA A 74 -21.85 -8.76 -6.42
C ALA A 74 -21.20 -10.10 -6.02
N SER A 75 -22.00 -11.14 -5.78
CA SER A 75 -21.49 -12.48 -5.44
C SER A 75 -20.64 -13.13 -6.54
N TYR A 76 -20.85 -12.78 -7.81
CA TYR A 76 -20.02 -13.26 -8.92
C TYR A 76 -18.67 -12.51 -9.00
N GLY A 77 -18.61 -11.28 -8.47
CA GLY A 77 -17.40 -10.46 -8.47
C GLY A 77 -16.45 -10.66 -7.29
N TYR A 78 -16.88 -11.34 -6.22
CA TYR A 78 -16.05 -11.75 -5.08
C TYR A 78 -15.39 -13.10 -5.32
#